data_AF-A0A7W0MMN4-F1
#
_entry.id   AF-A0A7W0MMN4-F1
#
_cell.length_a   1.000
_cell.length_b   1.000
_cell.length_c   1.000
_cell.angle_alpha   90.00
_cell.angle_beta   90.00
_cell.angle_gamma   90.00
#
_symmetry.space_group_name_H-M   'P 1'
#
loop_
_entity.id
_entity.type
_entity.pdbx_description
1 polymer ?
#
loop_
_entity_poly.entity_id
_entity_poly.type
_entity_poly.pdbx_seq_one_letter_code
_entity_poly.pdbx_strand_id
1 'polypeptide(L)'
;MAMRWYSVSVLSNFEKKVAESIRDAATQQGLGEEISEVMVPTEEVIEIRRGKKVQTEKRFMPGYVLVKMEMTDRAYHLINSTNRVTGFLGPQGKPSPMKDDEVARIVNQVVE
;
A
#
# COMPACT_ATOMS: atom_id res chain seq x y z
N MET A 1 21.96 -2.00 -4.77
CA MET A 1 20.56 -1.72 -5.11
C MET A 1 19.72 -2.48 -4.10
N ALA A 2 18.99 -1.75 -3.25
CA ALA A 2 18.36 -2.30 -2.06
C ALA A 2 16.89 -1.92 -2.09
N MET A 3 16.03 -2.93 -2.22
CA MET A 3 14.59 -2.78 -2.13
C MET A 3 14.23 -2.32 -0.72
N ARG A 4 13.47 -1.25 -0.62
CA ARG A 4 13.01 -0.71 0.66
C ARG A 4 11.49 -0.60 0.65
N TRP A 5 10.93 -0.59 1.85
CA TRP A 5 9.51 -0.38 1.99
C TRP A 5 9.20 1.10 1.99
N TYR A 6 8.07 1.47 1.38
CA TYR A 6 7.57 2.83 1.32
C TYR A 6 6.09 2.81 1.66
N SER A 7 5.66 3.78 2.45
CA SER A 7 4.24 4.01 2.74
C SER A 7 3.68 5.08 1.80
N VAL A 8 2.59 4.71 1.13
CA VAL A 8 1.86 5.54 0.18
C VAL A 8 0.54 5.91 0.83
N SER A 9 0.29 7.21 0.91
CA SER A 9 -1.01 7.75 1.31
C SER A 9 -1.96 7.69 0.13
N VAL A 10 -3.13 7.11 0.33
CA VAL A 10 -4.16 6.92 -0.70
C VAL A 10 -5.52 7.32 -0.15
N LEU A 11 -6.49 7.50 -1.05
CA LEU A 11 -7.85 7.77 -0.64
C LEU A 11 -8.47 6.57 0.10
N SER A 12 -9.02 6.81 1.29
CA SER A 12 -9.81 5.85 2.05
C SER A 12 -10.92 5.22 1.17
N ASN A 13 -11.15 3.92 1.31
CA ASN A 13 -12.02 3.05 0.48
C ASN A 13 -11.44 2.59 -0.86
N PHE A 14 -10.28 3.08 -1.28
CA PHE A 14 -9.67 2.68 -2.56
C PHE A 14 -8.33 1.96 -2.42
N GLU A 15 -7.88 1.67 -1.21
CA GLU A 15 -6.56 1.08 -0.94
C GLU A 15 -6.31 -0.22 -1.72
N LYS A 16 -7.29 -1.13 -1.72
CA LYS A 16 -7.22 -2.38 -2.49
C LYS A 16 -7.10 -2.13 -3.98
N LYS A 17 -7.97 -1.27 -4.49
CA LYS A 17 -8.00 -0.93 -5.92
C LYS A 17 -6.73 -0.20 -6.36
N VAL A 18 -6.18 0.64 -5.50
CA VAL A 18 -4.90 1.33 -5.73
C VAL A 18 -3.75 0.33 -5.70
N ALA A 19 -3.71 -0.59 -4.75
CA ALA A 19 -2.70 -1.64 -4.71
C ALA A 19 -2.72 -2.53 -5.97
N GLU A 20 -3.90 -2.93 -6.42
CA GLU A 20 -4.05 -3.63 -7.70
C GLU A 20 -3.62 -2.76 -8.88
N SER A 21 -4.00 -1.49 -8.92
CA SER A 21 -3.61 -0.57 -9.99
C SER A 21 -2.09 -0.36 -10.03
N ILE A 22 -1.42 -0.30 -8.88
CA ILE A 22 0.05 -0.20 -8.79
C ILE A 22 0.68 -1.47 -9.36
N ARG A 23 0.19 -2.67 -9.01
CA ARG A 23 0.70 -3.93 -9.57
C ARG A 23 0.49 -4.02 -11.08
N ASP A 24 -0.68 -3.63 -11.55
CA ASP A 24 -1.02 -3.66 -12.97
C ASP A 24 -0.14 -2.67 -13.75
N ALA A 25 -0.03 -1.43 -13.27
CA ALA A 25 0.84 -0.42 -13.86
C ALA A 25 2.32 -0.86 -13.84
N ALA A 26 2.78 -1.49 -12.76
CA ALA A 26 4.14 -2.01 -12.66
C ALA A 26 4.38 -3.10 -13.70
N THR A 27 3.41 -3.99 -13.90
CA THR A 27 3.46 -5.04 -14.93
C THR A 27 3.45 -4.44 -16.33
N GLN A 28 2.58 -3.47 -16.60
CA GLN A 28 2.47 -2.79 -17.91
C GLN A 28 3.75 -2.04 -18.30
N GLN A 29 4.41 -1.40 -17.34
CA GLN A 29 5.65 -0.66 -17.58
C GLN A 29 6.92 -1.53 -17.48
N GLY A 30 6.78 -2.82 -17.17
CA GLY A 30 7.92 -3.73 -16.97
C GLY A 30 8.73 -3.41 -15.70
N LEU A 31 8.13 -2.74 -14.73
CA LEU A 31 8.74 -2.33 -13.45
C LEU A 31 8.58 -3.41 -12.37
N GLY A 32 8.26 -4.65 -12.74
CA GLY A 32 8.13 -5.77 -11.79
C GLY A 32 9.44 -6.13 -11.08
N GLU A 33 10.59 -5.79 -11.66
CA GLU A 33 11.90 -5.92 -11.01
C GLU A 33 12.13 -4.80 -9.98
N GLU A 34 11.50 -3.64 -10.18
CA GLU A 34 11.62 -2.46 -9.33
C GLU A 34 10.61 -2.49 -8.18
N ILE A 35 9.39 -2.98 -8.40
CA ILE A 35 8.34 -3.16 -7.39
C ILE A 35 8.20 -4.65 -7.08
N SER A 36 8.70 -5.07 -5.91
CA SER A 36 8.67 -6.46 -5.49
C SER A 36 7.35 -6.87 -4.86
N GLU A 37 6.78 -6.00 -4.02
CA GLU A 37 5.61 -6.35 -3.23
C GLU A 37 4.75 -5.14 -2.92
N VAL A 38 3.44 -5.34 -2.89
CA VAL A 38 2.45 -4.33 -2.51
C VAL A 38 1.51 -4.95 -1.50
N MET A 39 1.35 -4.30 -0.35
CA MET A 39 0.57 -4.77 0.78
C MET A 39 -0.39 -3.67 1.27
N VAL A 40 -1.60 -4.08 1.62
CA VAL A 40 -2.63 -3.17 2.13
C VAL A 40 -2.94 -3.54 3.59
N PRO A 41 -2.73 -2.65 4.57
CA PRO A 41 -3.03 -2.87 5.98
C PRO A 41 -4.52 -2.66 6.29
N THR A 42 -5.41 -3.31 5.51
CA THR A 42 -6.86 -3.30 5.76
C THR A 42 -7.37 -4.71 5.98
N GLU A 43 -8.18 -4.89 7.01
CA GLU A 43 -8.84 -6.16 7.29
C GLU A 43 -10.34 -6.06 6.96
N GLU A 44 -10.78 -6.91 6.02
CA GLU A 44 -12.20 -7.12 5.77
C GLU A 44 -12.73 -8.14 6.77
N VAL A 45 -13.42 -7.66 7.81
CA VAL A 45 -14.11 -8.54 8.74
C VAL A 45 -15.55 -8.75 8.27
N ILE A 46 -15.96 -10.00 8.15
CA ILE A 46 -17.36 -10.34 7.85
C ILE A 46 -18.10 -10.45 9.18
N GLU A 47 -18.74 -9.36 9.61
CA GLU A 47 -19.52 -9.33 10.83
C GLU A 47 -20.96 -9.81 10.54
N ILE A 48 -21.47 -10.76 11.33
CA ILE A 48 -22.86 -11.22 11.19
C ILE A 48 -23.75 -10.32 12.06
N ARG A 49 -24.39 -9.32 11.44
CA ARG A 49 -25.41 -8.50 12.11
C ARG A 49 -26.81 -8.95 11.70
N ARG A 50 -27.62 -9.34 12.69
CA ARG A 50 -29.04 -9.73 12.50
C ARG A 50 -29.23 -10.82 11.43
N GLY A 51 -28.35 -11.82 11.41
CA GLY A 51 -28.42 -12.94 10.46
C GLY A 51 -28.01 -12.63 9.02
N LYS A 52 -27.59 -11.39 8.71
CA LYS A 52 -26.98 -11.02 7.42
C LYS A 52 -25.48 -10.85 7.58
N LYS A 53 -24.71 -11.41 6.65
CA LYS A 53 -23.26 -11.16 6.53
C LYS A 53 -23.09 -9.70 6.11
N VAL A 54 -22.62 -8.86 7.02
CA VAL A 54 -22.25 -7.47 6.74
C VAL A 54 -20.73 -7.44 6.68
N GLN A 55 -20.19 -7.05 5.53
CA GLN A 55 -18.76 -6.78 5.43
C GLN A 55 -18.51 -5.46 6.17
N THR A 56 -17.82 -5.54 7.30
CA THR A 56 -17.34 -4.38 8.05
C THR A 56 -15.84 -4.31 7.85
N GLU A 57 -15.35 -3.18 7.39
CA GLU A 57 -13.90 -2.98 7.22
C GLU A 57 -13.35 -2.43 8.54
N LYS A 58 -12.55 -3.22 9.27
CA LYS A 58 -11.82 -2.71 10.43
C LYS A 58 -10.48 -2.19 9.93
N ARG A 59 -10.34 -0.87 9.87
CA ARG A 59 -9.18 -0.21 9.28
C ARG A 59 -8.20 0.19 10.37
N PHE A 60 -7.03 -0.45 10.40
CA PHE A 60 -5.96 -0.12 11.36
C PHE A 60 -5.23 1.17 10.96
N MET A 61 -5.08 1.40 9.64
CA MET A 61 -4.57 2.63 9.04
C MET A 61 -5.35 2.94 7.75
N PRO A 62 -6.52 3.61 7.83
CA PRO A 62 -7.28 3.95 6.63
C PRO A 62 -6.51 4.94 5.75
N GLY A 63 -6.37 4.61 4.48
CA GLY A 63 -5.72 5.45 3.47
C GLY A 63 -4.21 5.20 3.34
N TYR A 64 -3.71 4.02 3.68
CA TYR A 64 -2.29 3.69 3.53
C TYR A 64 -2.06 2.39 2.77
N VAL A 65 -1.02 2.37 1.94
CA VAL A 65 -0.54 1.18 1.22
C VAL A 65 0.96 1.08 1.40
N LEU A 66 1.45 -0.11 1.69
CA LEU A 66 2.87 -0.40 1.84
C LEU A 66 3.38 -1.01 0.55
N VAL A 67 4.45 -0.44 -0.01
CA VAL A 67 5.03 -0.89 -1.28
C VAL A 67 6.52 -1.15 -1.06
N LYS A 68 6.96 -2.36 -1.36
CA LYS A 68 8.37 -2.75 -1.41
C LYS A 68 8.88 -2.51 -2.82
N MET A 69 9.73 -1.51 -2.98
CA MET A 69 10.30 -1.17 -4.28
C MET A 69 11.71 -0.59 -4.17
N GLU A 70 12.39 -0.44 -5.29
CA GLU A 70 13.60 0.36 -5.38
C GLU A 70 13.27 1.83 -5.67
N MET A 71 14.03 2.75 -5.07
CA MET A 71 13.86 4.19 -5.29
C MET A 71 14.43 4.60 -6.65
N THR A 72 13.61 4.49 -7.68
CA THR A 72 13.91 5.00 -9.02
C THR A 72 12.90 6.08 -9.41
N ASP A 73 13.30 6.96 -10.33
CA ASP A 73 12.38 7.97 -10.88
C ASP A 73 11.15 7.31 -11.51
N ARG A 74 11.30 6.15 -12.16
CA ARG A 74 10.19 5.42 -12.79
C ARG A 74 9.16 4.94 -11.77
N ALA A 75 9.60 4.26 -10.71
CA ALA A 75 8.71 3.79 -9.64
C ALA A 75 8.04 4.96 -8.91
N TYR A 76 8.79 6.04 -8.66
CA TYR A 76 8.25 7.27 -8.07
C TYR A 76 7.15 7.89 -8.96
N HIS A 77 7.43 8.05 -10.25
CA HIS A 77 6.47 8.59 -11.21
C HIS A 77 5.24 7.70 -11.37
N LEU A 78 5.39 6.37 -11.36
CA LEU A 78 4.27 5.43 -11.45
C LEU A 78 3.31 5.58 -10.28
N ILE A 79 3.83 5.62 -9.05
CA ILE A 79 3.00 5.74 -7.85
C ILE A 79 2.29 7.10 -7.85
N ASN A 80 3.00 8.17 -8.20
CA ASN A 80 2.41 9.51 -8.26
C ASN A 80 1.42 9.69 -9.42
N SER A 81 1.61 8.95 -10.53
CA SER A 81 0.66 8.89 -11.64
C SER A 81 -0.53 7.97 -11.37
N THR A 82 -0.49 7.17 -10.30
CA THR A 82 -1.59 6.28 -9.95
C THR A 82 -2.75 7.09 -9.37
N ASN A 83 -3.92 6.88 -9.94
CA ASN A 83 -5.10 7.65 -9.55
C ASN A 83 -5.47 7.35 -8.09
N ARG A 84 -5.88 8.38 -7.33
CA ARG A 84 -6.26 8.32 -5.90
C ARG A 84 -5.09 8.12 -4.92
N VAL A 85 -3.86 8.15 -5.40
CA VAL A 85 -2.67 8.34 -4.54
C VAL A 85 -2.61 9.81 -4.15
N THR A 86 -2.51 10.08 -2.85
CA THR A 86 -2.34 11.43 -2.30
C THR A 86 -0.86 11.82 -2.27
N GLY A 87 0.02 10.84 -2.10
CA GLY A 87 1.47 11.01 -2.13
C GLY A 87 2.18 9.99 -1.27
N PHE A 88 3.49 10.18 -1.10
CA PHE A 88 4.28 9.36 -0.20
C PHE A 88 4.38 9.96 1.19
N LEU A 89 4.53 9.10 2.20
CA LEU A 89 4.80 9.52 3.55
C LEU A 89 6.31 9.78 3.74
N GLY A 90 6.66 11.02 4.07
CA GLY A 90 8.03 11.43 4.37
C GLY A 90 8.21 12.95 4.38
N PRO A 91 9.40 13.44 4.78
CA PRO A 91 9.66 14.86 4.86
C PRO A 91 9.57 15.48 3.46
N GLN A 92 8.76 16.54 3.33
CA GLN A 92 8.46 17.23 2.07
C GLN A 92 7.75 16.37 1.00
N GLY A 93 7.02 15.31 1.41
CA GLY A 93 6.27 14.46 0.48
C GLY A 93 7.15 13.51 -0.34
N LYS A 94 8.43 13.35 0.05
CA LYS A 94 9.33 12.37 -0.56
C LYS A 94 9.17 11.00 0.11
N PRO A 95 9.21 9.90 -0.65
CA PRO A 95 9.18 8.54 -0.11
C PRO A 95 10.29 8.31 0.92
N SER A 96 9.90 8.09 2.17
CA SER A 96 10.83 7.69 3.22
C SER A 96 10.95 6.18 3.28
N PRO A 97 12.17 5.63 3.20
CA PRO A 97 12.38 4.21 3.28
C PRO A 97 12.13 3.70 4.70
N MET A 98 11.28 2.69 4.82
CA MET A 98 11.05 1.90 6.02
C MET A 98 11.86 0.60 5.94
N LYS A 99 12.29 0.12 7.10
CA LYS A 99 12.92 -1.21 7.24
C LYS A 99 11.85 -2.29 7.14
N ASP A 100 12.23 -3.43 6.59
CA ASP A 100 11.40 -4.64 6.54
C ASP A 100 10.89 -5.07 7.93
N ASP A 101 11.74 -5.04 8.97
CA ASP A 101 11.32 -5.24 10.37
C ASP A 101 10.16 -4.33 10.82
N GLU A 102 10.20 -3.06 10.46
CA GLU A 102 9.17 -2.08 10.87
C GLU A 102 7.85 -2.34 10.13
N VAL A 103 7.92 -2.70 8.85
CA VAL A 103 6.73 -3.11 8.09
C VAL A 103 6.17 -4.42 8.63
N ALA A 104 7.00 -5.41 8.91
CA ALA A 104 6.56 -6.68 9.49
C ALA A 104 5.86 -6.46 10.84
N ARG A 105 6.32 -5.51 11.67
CA ARG A 105 5.64 -5.12 12.91
C ARG A 105 4.27 -4.50 12.66
N ILE A 106 4.17 -3.56 11.72
CA ILE A 106 2.89 -2.92 11.36
C ILE A 106 1.89 -3.98 10.88
N VAL A 107 2.35 -4.91 10.05
CA VAL A 107 1.52 -6.00 9.50
C VAL A 107 1.11 -6.97 10.61
N ASN A 108 2.04 -7.38 11.47
CA ASN A 108 1.73 -8.27 12.59
C ASN A 108 0.75 -7.64 13.59
N GLN A 109 0.80 -6.32 13.81
CA GLN A 109 -0.19 -5.63 14.66
C GLN A 109 -1.61 -5.63 14.06
N VAL A 110 -1.77 -5.84 12.76
CA VAL A 110 -3.11 -6.02 12.15
C VAL A 110 -3.69 -7.40 12.49
N VAL A 111 -2.85 -8.38 12.81
CA VAL A 111 -3.25 -9.79 13.00
C VAL A 111 -3.59 -10.15 14.46
N GLU A 112 -3.39 -9.23 15.42
CA GLU A 112 -3.61 -9.45 16.85
C GLU A 112 -4.92 -8.84 17.40
#